data_AF-A0A5E6TXJ6-F1
#
_entry.id   AF-A0A5E6TXJ6-F1
#
_cell.length_a   1.000
_cell.length_b   1.000
_cell.length_c   1.000
_cell.angle_alpha   90.00
_cell.angle_beta   90.00
_cell.angle_gamma   90.00
#
_symmetry.space_group_name_H-M   'P 1'
#
loop_
_entity.id
_entity.type
_entity.pdbx_description
1 polymer ?
#
loop_
_entity_poly.entity_id
_entity_poly.type
_entity_poly.pdbx_seq_one_letter_code
_entity_poly.pdbx_strand_id
1 'polypeptide(L)'
;MSKTLHGTTTIILDGEDYQLMPTLAAVRSIEAHFGGLRGAAQAINALSVDGCAAIVAAGAGLTGKEAEALPQKVWEAGVLEVSITLNNYLVALYKPRGSESGKIQERKE
;
A
#
# COMPACT_ATOMS: atom_id res chain seq x y z
N MET A 1 20.75 4.86 -11.93
CA MET A 1 20.01 5.61 -10.88
C MET A 1 18.53 5.27 -11.01
N SER A 2 18.03 4.32 -10.21
CA SER A 2 16.65 3.87 -10.27
C SER A 2 15.73 4.97 -9.74
N LYS A 3 14.70 5.35 -10.51
CA LYS A 3 13.66 6.29 -10.07
C LYS A 3 12.78 5.57 -9.05
N THR A 4 13.10 5.67 -7.76
CA THR A 4 12.16 5.26 -6.72
C THR A 4 10.88 6.08 -6.90
N LEU A 5 9.76 5.40 -7.10
CA LEU A 5 8.46 6.06 -7.20
C LEU A 5 8.20 6.80 -5.88
N HIS A 6 7.86 8.08 -5.98
CA HIS A 6 7.48 8.87 -4.80
C HIS A 6 6.29 8.20 -4.11
N GLY A 7 6.40 7.94 -2.81
CA GLY A 7 5.35 7.28 -2.04
C GLY A 7 5.41 5.75 -2.06
N THR A 8 6.55 5.14 -2.42
CA THR A 8 6.81 3.73 -2.09
C THR A 8 6.78 3.55 -0.57
N THR A 9 5.97 2.61 -0.10
CA THR A 9 5.78 2.32 1.33
C THR A 9 6.15 0.87 1.58
N THR A 10 6.99 0.61 2.58
CA THR A 10 7.23 -0.76 3.07
C THR A 10 6.23 -1.08 4.17
N ILE A 11 5.62 -2.24 4.10
CA ILE A 11 4.78 -2.80 5.17
C ILE A 11 5.34 -4.16 5.59
N ILE A 12 5.38 -4.40 6.90
CA ILE A 12 5.84 -5.66 7.47
C ILE A 12 4.61 -6.48 7.82
N LEU A 13 4.49 -7.68 7.24
CA LEU A 13 3.43 -8.63 7.56
C LEU A 13 4.07 -9.97 7.90
N ASP A 14 3.82 -10.49 9.10
CA ASP A 14 4.42 -11.73 9.58
C ASP A 14 5.97 -11.77 9.45
N GLY A 15 6.62 -10.64 9.73
CA GLY A 15 8.08 -10.51 9.62
C GLY A 15 8.63 -10.43 8.19
N GLU A 16 7.77 -10.42 7.17
CA GLU A 16 8.16 -10.23 5.77
C GLU A 16 7.91 -8.79 5.31
N ASP A 17 8.86 -8.24 4.56
CA ASP A 17 8.78 -6.90 3.98
C ASP A 17 8.08 -6.92 2.62
N TYR A 18 6.97 -6.19 2.51
CA TYR A 18 6.26 -5.95 1.26
C TYR A 18 6.45 -4.50 0.82
N GLN A 19 7.01 -4.30 -0.38
CA GLN A 19 7.13 -2.96 -0.97
C GLN A 19 5.90 -2.61 -1.79
N LEU A 20 5.15 -1.61 -1.35
CA LEU A 20 3.99 -1.08 -2.06
C LEU A 20 4.42 0.05 -2.97
N MET A 21 4.30 -0.15 -4.28
CA MET A 21 4.71 0.82 -5.28
C MET A 21 3.49 1.55 -5.86
N PRO A 22 3.46 2.90 -5.83
CA PRO A 22 2.33 3.69 -6.31
C PRO A 22 2.33 3.78 -7.85
N THR A 23 2.01 2.66 -8.50
CA THR A 23 1.97 2.51 -9.96
C THR A 23 0.56 2.62 -10.50
N LEU A 24 0.43 2.92 -11.80
CA LEU A 24 -0.88 2.88 -12.48
C LEU A 24 -1.52 1.48 -12.42
N ALA A 25 -0.71 0.42 -12.42
CA ALA A 25 -1.21 -0.96 -12.30
C ALA A 25 -1.85 -1.19 -10.92
N ALA A 26 -1.19 -0.73 -9.85
CA ALA A 26 -1.75 -0.79 -8.50
C ALA A 26 -3.05 0.00 -8.38
N VAL A 27 -3.09 1.23 -8.90
CA VAL A 27 -4.33 2.05 -8.92
C VAL A 27 -5.45 1.29 -9.63
N ARG A 28 -5.23 0.78 -10.84
CA ARG A 28 -6.25 0.07 -11.61
C ARG A 28 -6.75 -1.19 -10.91
N SER A 29 -5.85 -1.94 -10.26
CA SER A 29 -6.22 -3.11 -9.47
C SER A 29 -7.10 -2.74 -8.27
N ILE A 30 -6.74 -1.69 -7.54
CA ILE A 30 -7.52 -1.15 -6.42
C ILE A 30 -8.88 -0.64 -6.92
N GLU A 31 -8.93 0.14 -7.99
CA GLU A 31 -10.18 0.67 -8.54
C GLU A 31 -11.12 -0.45 -9.00
N ALA A 32 -10.58 -1.49 -9.65
CA ALA A 32 -11.37 -2.64 -10.09
C ALA A 32 -11.97 -3.42 -8.93
N HIS A 33 -11.27 -3.51 -7.79
CA HIS A 33 -11.74 -4.23 -6.61
C HIS A 33 -12.73 -3.41 -5.77
N PHE A 34 -12.46 -2.12 -5.56
CA PHE A 34 -13.19 -1.28 -4.61
C PHE A 34 -14.17 -0.28 -5.26
N GLY A 35 -14.24 -0.21 -6.59
CA GLY A 35 -15.03 0.81 -7.30
C GLY A 35 -14.43 2.21 -7.21
N GLY A 36 -13.12 2.31 -6.99
CA GLY A 36 -12.38 3.58 -6.89
C GLY A 36 -11.51 3.69 -5.63
N LEU A 37 -10.58 4.65 -5.62
CA LEU A 37 -9.72 4.92 -4.45
C LEU A 37 -10.51 5.33 -3.20
N ARG A 38 -11.68 5.96 -3.36
CA ARG A 38 -12.56 6.26 -2.22
C ARG A 38 -13.12 4.99 -1.56
N GLY A 39 -13.44 3.96 -2.34
CA GLY A 39 -13.89 2.67 -1.81
C GLY A 39 -12.78 1.99 -1.01
N ALA A 40 -11.55 2.04 -1.52
CA ALA A 40 -10.37 1.55 -0.79
C ALA A 40 -10.17 2.28 0.54
N ALA A 41 -10.33 3.62 0.55
CA ALA A 41 -10.27 4.40 1.78
C ALA A 41 -11.34 3.97 2.80
N GLN A 42 -12.57 3.68 2.36
CA GLN A 42 -13.62 3.18 3.25
C GLN A 42 -13.25 1.82 3.84
N ALA A 43 -12.69 0.90 3.04
CA ALA A 43 -12.25 -0.41 3.53
C ALA A 43 -11.15 -0.31 4.60
N ILE A 44 -10.19 0.60 4.41
CA ILE A 44 -9.16 0.90 5.42
C ILE A 44 -9.79 1.46 6.70
N ASN A 45 -10.69 2.45 6.59
CA ASN A 45 -11.34 3.07 7.75
C ASN A 45 -12.26 2.08 8.52
N ALA A 46 -12.83 1.11 7.82
CA ALA A 46 -13.61 0.03 8.42
C ALA A 46 -12.73 -1.06 9.07
N LEU A 47 -11.40 -0.91 9.05
CA LEU A 47 -10.45 -1.93 9.50
C LEU A 47 -10.71 -3.30 8.86
N SER A 48 -11.08 -3.31 7.58
CA SER A 48 -11.35 -4.54 6.83
C SER A 48 -10.03 -5.27 6.56
N VAL A 49 -9.90 -6.50 7.08
CA VAL A 49 -8.74 -7.37 6.83
C VAL A 49 -8.60 -7.65 5.33
N ASP A 50 -9.68 -8.10 4.68
CA ASP A 50 -9.68 -8.40 3.24
C ASP A 50 -9.42 -7.14 2.41
N GLY A 51 -9.99 -6.01 2.82
CA GLY A 51 -9.75 -4.73 2.18
C GLY A 51 -8.29 -4.31 2.24
N CYS A 52 -7.67 -4.43 3.43
CA CYS A 52 -6.24 -4.13 3.59
C CYS A 52 -5.37 -5.11 2.78
N ALA A 53 -5.67 -6.40 2.81
CA ALA A 53 -4.96 -7.43 2.06
C ALA A 53 -5.01 -7.18 0.54
N ALA A 54 -6.16 -6.82 0.00
CA ALA A 54 -6.30 -6.51 -1.43
C ALA A 54 -5.50 -5.26 -1.84
N ILE A 55 -5.40 -4.24 -0.97
CA ILE A 55 -4.58 -3.05 -1.23
C ILE A 55 -3.08 -3.39 -1.18
N VAL A 56 -2.66 -4.23 -0.23
CA VAL A 56 -1.28 -4.75 -0.15
C VAL A 56 -0.94 -5.53 -1.42
N ALA A 57 -1.79 -6.48 -1.83
CA ALA A 57 -1.57 -7.27 -3.05
C ALA A 57 -1.39 -6.36 -4.27
N ALA A 58 -2.30 -5.40 -4.45
CA ALA A 58 -2.25 -4.47 -5.57
C ALA A 58 -1.00 -3.59 -5.55
N GLY A 59 -0.59 -3.08 -4.38
CA GLY A 59 0.59 -2.24 -4.24
C GLY A 59 1.90 -3.00 -4.41
N ALA A 60 1.97 -4.24 -3.93
CA ALA A 60 3.13 -5.12 -4.08
C ALA A 60 3.17 -5.85 -5.44
N GLY A 61 2.10 -5.77 -6.23
CA GLY A 61 2.01 -6.47 -7.53
C GLY A 61 1.86 -7.99 -7.39
N LEU A 62 1.32 -8.46 -6.26
CA LEU A 62 1.14 -9.88 -5.96
C LEU A 62 -0.15 -10.43 -6.59
N THR A 63 -0.12 -11.70 -6.99
CA THR A 63 -1.27 -12.39 -7.59
C THR A 63 -1.32 -13.86 -7.17
N GLY A 64 -2.46 -14.53 -7.38
CA GLY A 64 -2.63 -15.95 -7.08
C GLY A 64 -2.37 -16.26 -5.60
N LYS A 65 -1.63 -17.36 -5.33
CA LYS A 65 -1.40 -17.87 -3.98
C LYS A 65 -0.74 -16.87 -3.03
N GLU A 66 0.12 -15.99 -3.54
CA GLU A 66 0.78 -14.98 -2.71
C GLU A 66 -0.23 -13.95 -2.18
N ALA A 67 -1.19 -13.54 -3.02
CA ALA A 67 -2.27 -12.64 -2.62
C ALA A 67 -3.29 -13.33 -1.69
N GLU A 68 -3.57 -14.62 -1.92
CA GLU A 68 -4.50 -15.41 -1.10
C GLU A 68 -4.02 -15.58 0.35
N ALA A 69 -2.71 -15.52 0.61
CA ALA A 69 -2.15 -15.63 1.95
C ALA A 69 -2.22 -14.31 2.76
N LEU A 70 -2.41 -13.16 2.10
CA LEU A 70 -2.35 -11.86 2.75
C LEU A 70 -3.43 -11.60 3.81
N PRO A 71 -4.69 -12.05 3.68
CA PRO A 71 -5.69 -11.83 4.73
C PRO A 71 -5.25 -12.39 6.09
N GLN A 72 -4.67 -13.60 6.10
CA GLN A 72 -4.14 -14.20 7.32
C GLN A 72 -2.99 -13.37 7.89
N LYS A 73 -2.03 -12.99 7.05
CA LYS A 73 -0.86 -12.19 7.48
C LYS A 73 -1.25 -10.80 8.00
N VAL A 74 -2.25 -10.16 7.39
CA VAL A 74 -2.80 -8.87 7.86
C VAL A 74 -3.50 -9.03 9.20
N TRP A 75 -4.24 -10.12 9.41
CA TRP A 75 -4.89 -10.40 10.68
C TRP A 75 -3.85 -10.63 11.79
N GLU A 76 -2.81 -11.42 11.53
CA GLU A 76 -1.72 -11.70 12.48
C GLU A 76 -0.89 -10.46 12.81
N ALA A 77 -0.59 -9.62 11.82
CA ALA A 77 0.13 -8.36 12.02
C ALA A 77 -0.71 -7.29 12.75
N GLY A 78 -2.04 -7.47 12.81
CA GLY A 78 -2.96 -6.51 13.40
C GLY A 78 -3.42 -5.45 12.40
N VAL A 79 -4.70 -5.53 12.01
CA VAL A 79 -5.29 -4.67 10.97
C VAL A 79 -5.21 -3.17 11.27
N LEU A 80 -5.19 -2.77 12.55
CA LEU A 80 -5.06 -1.36 12.93
C LEU A 80 -3.73 -0.77 12.46
N GLU A 81 -2.61 -1.43 12.77
CA GLU A 81 -1.26 -0.99 12.38
C GLU A 81 -1.09 -0.99 10.86
N VAL A 82 -1.62 -2.04 10.22
CA VAL A 82 -1.65 -2.15 8.75
C VAL A 82 -2.41 -0.97 8.14
N SER A 83 -3.59 -0.63 8.67
CA SER A 83 -4.45 0.43 8.15
C SER A 83 -3.79 1.81 8.18
N ILE A 84 -3.00 2.11 9.22
CA ILE A 84 -2.26 3.37 9.35
C ILE A 84 -1.25 3.51 8.21
N THR A 85 -0.50 2.44 7.94
CA THR A 85 0.50 2.39 6.87
C THR A 85 -0.16 2.48 5.49
N LEU A 86 -1.28 1.77 5.29
CA LEU A 86 -2.02 1.79 4.02
C LEU A 86 -2.66 3.14 3.72
N ASN A 87 -3.07 3.92 4.73
CA ASN A 87 -3.55 5.29 4.51
C ASN A 87 -2.47 6.16 3.85
N ASN A 88 -1.21 6.08 4.29
CA ASN A 88 -0.10 6.83 3.69
C ASN A 88 0.14 6.42 2.23
N TYR A 89 0.10 5.12 1.96
CA TYR A 89 0.22 4.59 0.60
C TYR A 89 -0.94 5.05 -0.30
N LEU A 90 -2.18 4.99 0.19
CA LEU A 90 -3.36 5.42 -0.58
C LEU A 90 -3.32 6.92 -0.91
N VAL A 91 -2.81 7.76 0.01
CA VAL A 91 -2.59 9.19 -0.25
C VAL A 91 -1.59 9.39 -1.40
N ALA A 92 -0.51 8.60 -1.46
CA ALA A 92 0.46 8.67 -2.55
C ALA A 92 -0.18 8.34 -3.92
N LEU A 93 -1.19 7.47 -3.97
CA LEU A 93 -1.90 7.12 -5.21
C LEU A 93 -2.72 8.27 -5.80
N TYR A 94 -3.19 9.23 -4.99
CA TYR A 94 -3.88 10.42 -5.50
C TYR A 94 -2.93 11.38 -6.25
N LYS A 95 -1.64 11.37 -5.89
CA LYS A 95 -0.59 12.22 -6.50
C LYS A 95 0.74 11.47 -6.54
N PRO A 96 0.91 10.45 -7.41
CA PRO A 96 2.13 9.65 -7.47
C PRO A 96 3.36 10.43 -7.97
N ARG A 97 3.16 11.68 -8.43
CA ARG A 97 4.21 12.65 -8.80
C ARG A 97 4.29 13.84 -7.82
N GLY A 98 3.90 13.67 -6.55
CA GLY A 98 3.91 14.72 -5.51
C GLY A 98 5.20 15.55 -5.50
N SER A 99 5.08 16.83 -5.12
CA SER A 99 5.93 17.98 -5.50
C SER A 99 7.43 17.94 -5.17
N GLU A 100 7.99 16.86 -4.65
CA GLU A 100 9.43 16.74 -4.41
C GLU A 100 9.94 15.37 -4.86
N SER A 101 10.65 15.35 -5.99
CA SER A 101 11.69 14.36 -6.20
C SER A 101 12.64 14.45 -5.01
N GLY A 102 12.74 13.36 -4.24
CA GLY A 102 13.75 13.11 -3.22
C GLY A 102 14.32 14.35 -2.53
N LYS A 103 13.68 14.81 -1.45
CA LYS A 103 14.48 15.47 -0.41
C LYS A 103 15.35 14.39 0.21
N ILE A 104 16.60 14.34 -0.23
CA ILE A 104 17.70 13.81 0.56
C ILE A 104 17.63 14.58 1.87
N GLN A 105 17.16 13.91 2.93
CA GLN A 105 17.19 14.48 4.26
C GLN A 105 18.65 14.44 4.68
N GLU A 106 19.39 15.49 4.32
CA GLU A 106 20.73 15.73 4.84
C GLU A 106 20.62 15.72 6.37
N ARG A 107 21.23 14.71 6.99
CA ARG A 107 21.54 14.73 8.41
C ARG A 107 22.42 15.96 8.62
N LYS A 108 21.89 17.00 9.25
CA LYS A 108 22.72 18.08 9.78
C LYS A 108 23.44 17.54 11.01
N GLU A 109 24.77 17.69 10.99
CA GLU A 109 25.71 17.44 12.08
C GLU A 109 25.39 18.26 13.34
#